data_AF-A0A8W8IB34-F1
#
_entry.id   AF-A0A8W8IB34-F1
#
_cell.length_a   1.000
_cell.length_b   1.000
_cell.length_c   1.000
_cell.angle_alpha   90.00
_cell.angle_beta   90.00
_cell.angle_gamma   90.00
#
_symmetry.space_group_name_H-M   'P 1'
#
loop_
_entity.id
_entity.type
_entity.pdbx_description
1 polymer ?
#
loop_
_entity_poly.entity_id
_entity_poly.type
_entity_poly.pdbx_seq_one_letter_code
_entity_poly.pdbx_strand_id
1 'polypeptide(L)' 'HIPGSLNIPYKLFFNENMTFKSKEEIEDLFEDAGVDMNKPIVSSCFLGLTGVAINLTSHMMGKPGHSPLLWFLE' A
#
# COMPACT_ATOMS: atom_id res chain seq x y z
N HIS A 1 -1.75 14.91 5.31
CA HIS A 1 -2.31 13.55 5.25
C HIS A 1 -3.82 13.67 5.09
N ILE A 2 -4.50 12.68 4.52
CA ILE A 2 -5.96 12.70 4.42
C ILE A 2 -6.55 12.34 5.80
N PRO A 3 -7.58 13.03 6.30
CA PRO A 3 -8.25 12.61 7.53
C PRO A 3 -8.77 11.16 7.39
N GLY A 4 -8.39 10.28 8.32
CA GLY A 4 -8.73 8.85 8.26
C GLY A 4 -7.80 7.99 7.41
N SER A 5 -6.75 8.55 6.79
CA SER A 5 -5.72 7.73 6.11
C SER A 5 -4.73 7.13 7.09
N LEU A 6 -4.32 5.89 6.80
CA LEU A 6 -3.24 5.20 7.49
C LEU A 6 -1.91 5.47 6.77
N ASN A 7 -0.83 5.60 7.54
CA ASN A 7 0.51 5.84 7.00
C ASN A 7 1.38 4.58 7.11
N ILE A 8 1.63 3.93 5.98
CA ILE A 8 2.50 2.75 5.90
C ILE A 8 3.74 3.11 5.06
N PRO A 9 4.93 3.19 5.68
CA PRO A 9 6.17 3.43 4.94
C PRO A 9 6.43 2.32 3.91
N TYR A 10 6.58 2.69 2.63
CA TYR A 10 6.73 1.72 1.53
C TYR A 10 7.92 0.75 1.69
N LYS A 11 8.96 1.15 2.43
CA LYS A 11 10.15 0.30 2.70
C LYS A 11 9.82 -0.97 3.46
N LEU A 12 8.73 -0.98 4.23
CA LEU A 12 8.31 -2.15 5.01
C LEU A 12 7.89 -3.32 4.12
N PHE A 13 7.44 -3.06 2.90
CA PHE A 13 7.05 -4.10 1.93
C PHE A 13 8.24 -4.81 1.28
N PHE A 14 9.47 -4.37 1.54
CA PHE A 14 10.69 -4.92 0.95
C PHE A 14 11.53 -5.63 2.01
N ASN A 15 12.17 -6.71 1.59
CA ASN A 15 13.26 -7.36 2.32
C ASN A 15 14.57 -6.56 2.16
N GLU A 16 15.59 -6.89 2.95
CA GLU A 16 16.91 -6.23 2.90
C GLU A 16 17.58 -6.35 1.52
N ASN A 17 17.27 -7.41 0.76
CA ASN A 17 17.74 -7.65 -0.60
C ASN A 17 16.91 -6.91 -1.67
N MET A 18 16.02 -5.99 -1.28
CA MET A 18 15.13 -5.23 -2.16
C MET A 18 14.08 -6.06 -2.91
N THR A 19 13.84 -7.33 -2.53
CA THR A 19 12.69 -8.09 -3.04
C THR A 19 11.44 -7.80 -2.21
N PHE A 20 10.26 -8.00 -2.80
CA PHE A 20 9.02 -7.94 -2.03
C PHE A 20 8.99 -9.02 -0.95
N LYS A 21 8.37 -8.68 0.18
CA LYS A 21 8.01 -9.62 1.23
C LYS A 21 7.01 -10.68 0.74
N SER A 22 6.91 -11.78 1.48
CA SER A 22 5.92 -12.81 1.17
C SER A 22 4.50 -12.25 1.33
N LYS A 23 3.52 -12.94 0.75
CA LYS A 23 2.11 -12.52 0.87
C LYS A 23 1.66 -12.45 2.34
N GLU A 24 2.05 -13.43 3.14
CA GLU A 24 1.72 -13.54 4.57
C GLU A 24 2.31 -12.35 5.36
N GLU A 25 3.59 -12.04 5.15
CA GLU A 25 4.23 -10.89 5.81
C GLU A 25 3.60 -9.55 5.42
N ILE A 26 3.12 -9.43 4.17
CA ILE A 26 2.44 -8.24 3.68
C ILE A 26 1.05 -8.12 4.30
N GLU A 27 0.33 -9.23 4.48
CA GLU A 27 -0.97 -9.27 5.17
C GLU A 27 -0.80 -8.84 6.63
N ASP A 28 0.19 -9.38 7.34
CA ASP A 28 0.52 -8.98 8.71
C ASP A 28 0.81 -7.46 8.80
N LEU A 29 1.57 -6.90 7.85
CA LEU A 29 1.85 -5.47 7.79
C LEU A 29 0.59 -4.61 7.60
N PHE A 30 -0.38 -5.10 6.82
CA PHE A 30 -1.65 -4.41 6.62
C PHE A 30 -2.53 -4.50 7.87
N GLU A 31 -2.58 -5.65 8.53
CA GLU A 31 -3.31 -5.84 9.79
C GLU A 31 -2.73 -5.00 10.93
N ASP A 32 -1.40 -5.00 11.10
CA ASP A 32 -0.69 -4.18 12.09
C ASP A 32 -0.91 -2.68 11.88
N ALA A 33 -1.02 -2.26 10.60
CA ALA A 33 -1.34 -0.89 10.24
C ALA A 33 -2.82 -0.53 10.45
N GLY A 34 -3.68 -1.51 10.77
CA GLY A 34 -5.13 -1.33 10.92
C GLY A 34 -5.87 -1.17 9.59
N VAL A 35 -5.29 -1.64 8.48
CA VAL A 35 -5.93 -1.61 7.17
C VAL A 35 -7.01 -2.69 7.11
N ASP A 36 -8.26 -2.26 6.95
CA ASP A 36 -9.36 -3.18 6.70
C ASP A 36 -9.26 -3.75 5.29
N MET A 37 -8.82 -5.00 5.23
CA MET A 37 -8.59 -5.70 3.99
C MET A 37 -9.90 -6.05 3.25
N ASN A 38 -11.08 -5.85 3.83
CA ASN A 38 -12.35 -6.07 3.15
C ASN A 38 -12.83 -4.84 2.36
N LYS A 39 -12.13 -3.70 2.46
CA LYS A 39 -12.48 -2.45 1.79
C LYS A 39 -11.54 -2.13 0.62
N PRO A 40 -11.98 -1.34 -0.37
CA PRO A 40 -11.09 -0.84 -1.42
C PRO A 40 -9.92 -0.06 -0.83
N ILE A 41 -8.70 -0.39 -1.24
CA ILE A 41 -7.49 0.28 -0.79
C ILE A 41 -7.11 1.34 -1.83
N VAL A 42 -6.97 2.57 -1.37
CA VAL A 42 -6.46 3.67 -2.18
C VAL A 42 -5.12 4.10 -1.62
N SER A 43 -4.06 3.91 -2.39
CA SER A 43 -2.72 4.34 -2.00
C SER A 43 -2.42 5.72 -2.57
N SER A 44 -1.72 6.54 -1.80
CA SER A 44 -1.38 7.90 -2.21
C SER A 44 0.03 8.23 -1.74
N CYS A 45 0.82 8.84 -2.62
CA CYS A 45 2.12 9.42 -2.27
C CYS A 45 2.35 10.69 -3.08
N PHE A 46 3.32 11.49 -2.64
CA PHE A 46 3.55 12.85 -3.16
C PHE A 46 3.76 12.92 -4.69
N LEU A 47 4.30 11.85 -5.32
CA LEU A 47 4.55 11.79 -6.76
C LEU A 47 3.92 10.57 -7.45
N GLY A 48 3.05 9.82 -6.77
CA GLY A 48 2.54 8.53 -7.27
C GLY A 48 3.57 7.38 -7.34
N LEU A 49 4.87 7.66 -7.29
CA LEU A 49 5.96 6.67 -7.49
C LEU A 49 6.00 5.57 -6.41
N THR A 50 5.93 5.92 -5.13
CA THR A 50 6.00 4.94 -4.02
C THR A 50 4.66 4.30 -3.69
N GLY A 51 3.54 4.90 -4.11
CA GLY A 51 2.20 4.33 -3.98
C GLY A 51 1.96 3.11 -4.89
N VAL A 52 2.69 3.02 -6.01
CA VAL A 52 2.65 1.85 -6.90
C VAL A 52 3.07 0.57 -6.17
N ALA A 53 4.04 0.63 -5.23
CA ALA A 53 4.43 -0.54 -4.44
C ALA A 53 3.28 -1.06 -3.55
N ILE A 54 2.49 -0.15 -2.98
CA ILE A 54 1.32 -0.49 -2.15
C ILE A 54 0.18 -1.05 -3.00
N ASN A 55 -0.04 -0.51 -4.21
CA ASN A 55 -1.01 -1.07 -5.14
C ASN A 55 -0.59 -2.44 -5.67
N LEU A 56 0.69 -2.64 -5.97
CA LEU A 56 1.21 -3.91 -6.46
C LEU A 56 1.06 -5.00 -5.40
N THR A 57 1.43 -4.71 -4.15
CA THR A 57 1.23 -5.64 -3.03
C THR A 57 -0.26 -5.91 -2.79
N SER A 58 -1.11 -4.88 -2.89
CA SER A 58 -2.59 -5.05 -2.85
C SER A 58 -3.12 -5.95 -3.98
N HIS A 59 -2.55 -5.87 -5.17
CA HIS A 59 -2.89 -6.72 -6.32
C HIS A 59 -2.42 -8.17 -6.13
N MET A 60 -1.20 -8.37 -5.62
CA MET A 60 -0.65 -9.69 -5.32
C MET A 60 -1.51 -10.47 -4.30
N MET A 61 -2.24 -9.75 -3.45
CA MET A 61 -3.20 -10.35 -2.50
C MET A 61 -4.55 -10.72 -3.13
N GLY A 62 -4.76 -10.43 -4.42
CA GLY A 62 -5.94 -10.86 -5.18
C GLY A 62 -7.15 -9.92 -5.11
N LYS A 63 -6.96 -8.66 -4.70
CA LYS A 63 -8.08 -7.70 -4.61
C LYS A 63 -8.29 -6.94 -5.90
N PRO A 64 -9.53 -6.82 -6.42
CA PRO A 64 -9.84 -5.85 -7.46
C PRO A 64 -10.06 -4.45 -6.85
N GLY A 65 -9.59 -3.39 -7.52
CA GLY A 65 -9.91 -1.99 -7.16
C GLY A 65 -8.83 -1.18 -6.43
N HIS A 66 -7.55 -1.51 -6.62
CA HIS A 66 -6.43 -0.71 -6.15
C HIS A 66 -6.09 0.40 -7.16
N SER A 67 -6.21 1.66 -6.75
CA SER A 67 -5.95 2.84 -7.57
C SER A 67 -4.90 3.74 -6.91
N PRO A 68 -3.85 4.18 -7.63
CA PRO A 68 -2.94 5.21 -7.13
C PRO A 68 -3.64 6.56 -7.23
N LEU A 69 -3.95 7.18 -6.09
CA LEU A 69 -4.31 8.59 -6.05
C LEU A 69 -3.04 9.42 -6.31
N LEU A 70 -2.90 9.90 -7.55
CA LEU A 70 -2.03 11.01 -7.89
C LEU A 70 -2.66 12.28 -7.30
N TRP A 71 -2.00 12.87 -6.30
CA TRP A 71 -2.28 14.26 -5.95
C TRP A 71 -1.74 15.13 -7.09
N PHE A 72 -2.57 15.40 -8.10
CA PHE A 72 -2.40 16.63 -8.85
C PHE A 72 -2.84 17.74 -7.89
N LEU A 73 -1.85 18.40 -7.27
CA LEU A 73 -2.04 19.76 -6.79
C LEU A 73 -2.44 20.58 -8.02
N GLU A 74 -3.67 21.12 -8.02
CA GLU A 74 -3.79 22.51 -8.43
C GLU A 74 -3.05 23.38 -7.40
#